data_AF-A0A855QSY3-F1
#
_entry.id   AF-A0A855QSY3-F1
#
_cell.length_a   1.000
_cell.length_b   1.000
_cell.length_c   1.000
_cell.angle_alpha   90.00
_cell.angle_beta   90.00
_cell.angle_gamma   90.00
#
_symmetry.space_group_name_H-M   'P 1'
#
loop_
_entity.id
_entity.type
_entity.pdbx_description
1 polymer ?
#
loop_
_entity_poly.entity_id
_entity_poly.type
_entity_poly.pdbx_seq_one_letter_code
_entity_poly.pdbx_strand_id
1 'polypeptide(L)'
;MMRLLYALLLIALPYGVWAEGCPDEARSQVGILAEQINQWDDGYHRLGQSPVSDELYDQARQRLTHWRQCFPESTVASDTPLASSRGTLPHPVAHTGLEKLLDEQAVGTWLGTRQDVWIQPKVDGVAVSLVYRHGRLSQVISRGDGAVGHDWSASARKIPGIVQQLPAPLDLVLQGELYWRLDDHVQSVSGGINARSKVAGLMNRKQLSDTDAAGIGLFVWAWPEGPAGFSERLATLARWGFSDSRRYSQPIQNITEATHWRAYWYNHPLPFASDGVVLHQAQRAPAGRWQVSAPYWAVAWKYPLGKALALVRDVQFNIGRTGRITPMLELEPVRLDDRQISRVSAGSLKRWQSLDIRPGDQVSISLAGQVIPRLDEVILRSTTRAELPVPNPGKFHALSCWQLDPGCEEQLLARLTWLSGNQGLALPHIGRETWNVLIQAGLIAGFLDWLTLDAAELANIDGFGDRSRARVLESLHSARQRPFAQWLKALGVPPAARNNLEGDWQTLVARDTQAWLAIDGIGPGRAAQLSAFFRDPHVQAMAETLRVAGIDGF
;
A
#
# COMPACT_ATOMS: atom_id res chain seq x y z
N MET A 1 -26.55 -50.35 3.42
CA MET A 1 -26.75 -49.12 4.22
C MET A 1 -25.48 -48.30 4.49
N MET A 2 -24.31 -48.89 4.78
CA MET A 2 -23.14 -48.13 5.26
C MET A 2 -22.27 -47.44 4.18
N ARG A 3 -22.56 -47.65 2.89
CA ARG A 3 -21.86 -46.98 1.77
C ARG A 3 -22.57 -45.73 1.23
N LEU A 4 -23.86 -45.52 1.55
CA LEU A 4 -24.59 -44.30 1.19
C LEU A 4 -24.35 -43.14 2.19
N LEU A 5 -23.93 -43.44 3.41
CA LEU A 5 -23.67 -42.42 4.44
C LEU A 5 -22.34 -41.67 4.24
N TYR A 6 -21.34 -42.28 3.58
CA TYR A 6 -20.08 -41.58 3.25
C TYR A 6 -20.20 -40.63 2.07
N ALA A 7 -21.12 -40.89 1.13
CA ALA A 7 -21.36 -40.01 0.00
C ALA A 7 -22.12 -38.72 0.39
N LEU A 8 -22.91 -38.75 1.47
CA LEU A 8 -23.66 -37.59 1.96
C LEU A 8 -22.84 -36.68 2.90
N LEU A 9 -21.74 -37.17 3.47
CA LEU A 9 -20.85 -36.40 4.35
C LEU A 9 -19.77 -35.59 3.61
N LEU A 10 -19.59 -35.80 2.30
CA LEU A 10 -18.66 -35.05 1.45
C LEU A 10 -19.30 -33.84 0.74
N ILE A 11 -20.62 -33.64 0.87
CA ILE A 11 -21.35 -32.51 0.24
C ILE A 11 -21.50 -31.32 1.22
N ALA A 12 -21.12 -31.48 2.50
CA ALA A 12 -21.28 -30.46 3.54
C ALA A 12 -19.96 -29.84 4.03
N LEU A 13 -18.93 -29.79 3.18
CA LEU A 13 -17.79 -28.90 3.41
C LEU A 13 -18.07 -27.61 2.63
N PRO A 14 -18.37 -26.48 3.31
CA PRO A 14 -18.34 -25.21 2.63
C PRO A 14 -16.88 -24.99 2.26
N TYR A 15 -16.54 -25.22 1.00
CA TYR A 15 -15.39 -24.56 0.43
C TYR A 15 -15.66 -23.06 0.62
N GLY A 16 -14.96 -22.47 1.57
CA GLY A 16 -14.84 -21.03 1.70
C GLY A 16 -14.14 -20.53 0.44
N VAL A 17 -14.86 -20.48 -0.68
CA VAL A 17 -14.57 -19.54 -1.73
C VAL A 17 -14.81 -18.20 -1.06
N TRP A 18 -13.74 -17.47 -0.81
CA TRP A 18 -13.80 -16.06 -0.46
C TRP A 18 -14.37 -15.35 -1.69
N ALA A 19 -15.68 -15.43 -1.86
CA ALA A 19 -16.40 -14.52 -2.74
C ALA A 19 -16.22 -13.16 -2.05
N GLU A 20 -15.29 -12.36 -2.57
CA GLU A 20 -15.35 -10.91 -2.37
C GLU A 20 -16.79 -10.50 -2.68
N GLY A 21 -17.50 -9.98 -1.67
CA GLY A 21 -18.91 -9.65 -1.80
C GLY A 21 -19.08 -8.55 -2.84
N CYS A 22 -20.11 -8.62 -3.67
CA CYS A 22 -20.44 -7.55 -4.60
C CYS A 22 -21.00 -6.34 -3.82
N PRO A 23 -20.25 -5.23 -3.65
CA PRO A 23 -20.73 -4.10 -2.86
C PRO A 23 -21.83 -3.37 -3.64
N ASP A 24 -22.95 -3.01 -3.01
CA ASP A 24 -24.04 -2.28 -3.70
C ASP A 24 -23.56 -0.96 -4.33
N GLU A 25 -22.63 -0.29 -3.66
CA GLU A 25 -21.96 0.94 -4.11
C GLU A 25 -21.20 0.75 -5.42
N ALA A 26 -20.65 -0.46 -5.65
CA ALA A 26 -19.88 -0.78 -6.85
C ALA A 26 -20.73 -0.67 -8.13
N ARG A 27 -22.04 -0.93 -8.06
CA ARG A 27 -22.95 -0.82 -9.22
C ARG A 27 -22.89 0.57 -9.87
N SER A 28 -22.81 1.62 -9.05
CA SER A 28 -22.72 3.02 -9.51
C SER A 28 -21.32 3.42 -9.98
N GLN A 29 -20.29 2.66 -9.62
CA GLN A 29 -18.89 2.99 -9.90
C GLN A 29 -18.30 2.23 -11.08
N VAL A 30 -18.91 1.13 -11.54
CA VAL A 30 -18.40 0.30 -12.66
C VAL A 30 -18.09 1.14 -13.90
N GLY A 31 -19.01 2.03 -14.30
CA GLY A 31 -18.85 2.88 -15.48
C GLY A 31 -17.69 3.87 -15.33
N ILE A 32 -17.55 4.49 -14.16
CA ILE A 32 -16.48 5.46 -13.87
C ILE A 32 -15.12 4.77 -13.88
N LEU A 33 -15.02 3.59 -13.26
CA LEU A 33 -13.79 2.81 -13.26
C LEU A 33 -13.40 2.37 -14.67
N ALA A 34 -14.36 1.96 -15.50
CA ALA A 34 -14.12 1.64 -16.90
C ALA A 34 -13.62 2.85 -17.70
N GLU A 35 -14.25 4.01 -17.55
CA GLU A 35 -13.82 5.24 -18.20
C GLU A 35 -12.42 5.68 -17.75
N GLN A 36 -12.14 5.61 -16.45
CA GLN A 36 -10.83 5.95 -15.89
C GLN A 36 -9.72 5.03 -16.44
N ILE A 37 -9.99 3.73 -16.53
CA ILE A 37 -9.06 2.76 -17.14
C ILE A 37 -8.84 3.06 -18.62
N ASN A 38 -9.90 3.42 -19.37
CA ASN A 38 -9.76 3.78 -20.78
C ASN A 38 -8.92 5.05 -20.98
N GLN A 39 -9.02 6.03 -20.08
CA GLN A 39 -8.14 7.21 -20.08
C GLN A 39 -6.68 6.83 -19.78
N TRP A 40 -6.46 5.90 -18.84
CA TRP A 40 -5.11 5.39 -18.56
C TRP A 40 -4.54 4.59 -19.74
N ASP A 41 -5.35 3.77 -20.40
CA ASP A 41 -4.95 3.02 -21.60
C ASP A 41 -4.52 3.96 -22.73
N ASP A 42 -5.30 5.01 -22.99
CA ASP A 42 -4.95 6.01 -24.01
C ASP A 42 -3.66 6.76 -23.65
N GLY A 43 -3.53 7.21 -22.39
CA GLY A 43 -2.30 7.84 -21.89
C GLY A 43 -1.08 6.94 -22.05
N TYR A 44 -1.21 5.66 -21.74
CA TYR A 44 -0.14 4.68 -21.84
C TYR A 44 0.23 4.39 -23.30
N HIS A 45 -0.75 4.04 -24.14
CA HIS A 45 -0.49 3.58 -25.51
C HIS A 45 -0.14 4.69 -26.48
N ARG A 46 -0.81 5.85 -26.38
CA ARG A 46 -0.65 6.96 -27.32
C ARG A 46 0.34 8.00 -26.82
N LEU A 47 0.33 8.34 -25.53
CA LEU A 47 1.15 9.41 -24.97
C LEU A 47 2.44 8.90 -24.30
N GLY A 48 2.54 7.59 -24.02
CA GLY A 48 3.67 7.01 -23.27
C GLY A 48 3.73 7.48 -21.82
N GLN A 49 2.59 7.82 -21.23
CA GLN A 49 2.46 8.32 -19.86
C GLN A 49 1.70 7.30 -19.01
N SER A 50 2.23 6.98 -17.82
CA SER A 50 1.49 6.25 -16.77
C SER A 50 1.06 7.24 -15.69
N PRO A 51 -0.18 7.76 -15.74
CA PRO A 51 -0.71 8.63 -14.69
C PRO A 51 -0.95 7.88 -13.36
N VAL A 52 -0.98 6.55 -13.40
CA VAL A 52 -1.13 5.65 -12.27
C VAL A 52 -0.03 4.58 -12.34
N SER A 53 0.39 4.01 -11.21
CA SER A 53 1.35 2.90 -11.24
C SER A 53 0.75 1.63 -11.83
N ASP A 54 1.57 0.81 -12.48
CA ASP A 54 1.16 -0.47 -13.08
C ASP A 54 0.46 -1.40 -12.09
N GLU A 55 0.90 -1.40 -10.82
CA GLU A 55 0.29 -2.19 -9.74
C GLU A 55 -1.14 -1.75 -9.43
N LEU A 56 -1.39 -0.45 -9.40
CA LEU A 56 -2.72 0.12 -9.15
C LEU A 56 -3.62 -0.06 -10.37
N TYR A 57 -3.07 0.06 -11.58
CA TYR A 57 -3.77 -0.25 -12.83
C TYR A 57 -4.23 -1.72 -12.87
N ASP A 58 -3.33 -2.66 -12.57
CA ASP A 58 -3.64 -4.10 -12.51
C ASP A 58 -4.78 -4.37 -11.50
N GLN A 59 -4.71 -3.75 -10.32
CA GLN A 59 -5.75 -3.87 -9.28
C GLN A 59 -7.09 -3.27 -9.75
N ALA A 60 -7.07 -2.11 -10.39
CA ALA A 60 -8.25 -1.47 -10.95
C ALA A 60 -8.91 -2.33 -12.04
N ARG A 61 -8.12 -2.92 -12.94
CA ARG A 61 -8.59 -3.86 -13.98
C ARG A 61 -9.19 -5.13 -13.38
N GLN A 62 -8.54 -5.71 -12.37
CA GLN A 62 -9.05 -6.88 -11.66
C GLN A 62 -10.39 -6.55 -10.99
N ARG A 63 -10.47 -5.41 -10.29
CA ARG A 63 -11.69 -4.92 -9.67
C ARG A 63 -12.81 -4.68 -10.67
N LEU A 64 -12.52 -4.05 -11.82
CA LEU A 64 -13.49 -3.86 -12.90
C LEU A 64 -14.02 -5.21 -13.42
N THR A 65 -13.13 -6.18 -13.60
CA THR A 65 -13.50 -7.53 -14.05
C THR A 65 -14.44 -8.20 -13.05
N HIS A 66 -14.11 -8.15 -11.77
CA HIS A 66 -14.94 -8.67 -10.69
C HIS A 66 -16.31 -7.95 -10.63
N TRP A 67 -16.33 -6.61 -10.66
CA TRP A 67 -17.57 -5.84 -10.65
C TRP A 67 -18.46 -6.09 -11.87
N ARG A 68 -17.88 -6.32 -13.07
CA ARG A 68 -18.64 -6.71 -14.26
C ARG A 68 -19.30 -8.08 -14.11
N GLN A 69 -18.65 -9.02 -13.40
CA GLN A 69 -19.26 -10.31 -13.07
C GLN A 69 -20.42 -10.15 -12.09
N CYS A 70 -20.31 -9.23 -11.13
CA CYS A 70 -21.38 -8.89 -10.19
C CYS A 70 -22.58 -8.19 -10.86
N PHE A 71 -22.35 -7.36 -11.88
CA PHE A 71 -23.39 -6.53 -12.52
C PHE A 71 -23.39 -6.67 -14.05
N PRO A 72 -23.82 -7.83 -14.61
CA PRO A 72 -23.78 -8.08 -16.06
C PRO A 72 -24.59 -7.07 -16.88
N GLU A 73 -25.72 -6.59 -16.35
CA GLU A 73 -26.64 -5.66 -17.03
C GLU A 73 -26.10 -4.23 -17.17
N SER A 74 -25.03 -3.87 -16.44
CA SER A 74 -24.40 -2.54 -16.47
C SER A 74 -23.28 -2.40 -17.53
N THR A 75 -23.08 -3.44 -18.35
CA THR A 75 -21.96 -3.49 -19.30
C THR A 75 -22.23 -2.67 -20.57
N VAL A 76 -21.78 -1.41 -20.57
CA VAL A 76 -21.55 -0.65 -21.82
C VAL A 76 -20.15 -0.99 -22.33
N ALA A 77 -20.08 -1.46 -23.58
CA ALA A 77 -18.91 -1.80 -24.38
C ALA A 77 -18.01 -2.96 -23.90
N SER A 78 -17.66 -3.87 -24.81
CA SER A 78 -16.58 -4.82 -24.61
C SER A 78 -15.25 -4.06 -24.66
N ASP A 79 -14.63 -3.82 -23.51
CA ASP A 79 -13.24 -3.38 -23.49
C ASP A 79 -12.40 -4.48 -24.15
N THR A 80 -11.76 -4.14 -25.26
CA THR A 80 -10.60 -4.89 -25.74
C THR A 80 -9.38 -4.08 -25.32
N PRO A 81 -8.73 -4.41 -24.18
CA PRO A 81 -7.60 -3.66 -23.61
C PRO A 81 -6.50 -3.29 -24.59
N LEU A 82 -6.33 -4.08 -25.65
CA LEU A 82 -5.28 -3.95 -26.65
C LEU A 82 -5.77 -3.38 -27.99
N ALA A 83 -7.04 -2.95 -28.10
CA ALA A 83 -7.58 -2.42 -29.35
C ALA A 83 -6.77 -1.23 -29.90
N SER A 84 -6.30 -0.36 -29.00
CA SER A 84 -5.45 0.79 -29.34
C SER A 84 -3.98 0.42 -29.61
N SER A 85 -3.56 -0.80 -29.23
CA SER A 85 -2.20 -1.32 -29.46
C SER A 85 -2.08 -2.17 -30.73
N ARG A 86 -3.19 -2.42 -31.43
CA ARG A 86 -3.22 -3.33 -32.57
C ARG A 86 -2.52 -2.69 -33.76
N GLY A 87 -1.40 -3.28 -34.19
CA GLY A 87 -0.74 -2.91 -35.43
C GLY A 87 -1.19 -3.75 -36.62
N THR A 88 -0.51 -3.60 -37.76
CA THR A 88 -0.88 -4.26 -39.03
C THR A 88 0.03 -5.43 -39.40
N LEU A 89 1.15 -5.63 -38.70
CA LEU A 89 2.12 -6.67 -39.04
C LEU A 89 1.85 -7.95 -38.27
N PRO A 90 1.63 -9.10 -38.95
CA PRO A 90 1.49 -10.38 -38.28
C PRO A 90 2.82 -10.84 -37.67
N HIS A 91 2.75 -11.38 -36.47
CA HIS A 91 3.90 -12.05 -35.85
C HIS A 91 4.15 -13.39 -36.54
N PRO A 92 5.41 -13.73 -36.89
CA PRO A 92 5.74 -15.07 -37.40
C PRO A 92 5.49 -16.18 -36.36
N VAL A 93 5.64 -15.83 -35.08
CA VAL A 93 5.32 -16.70 -33.94
C VAL A 93 4.53 -15.86 -32.95
N ALA A 94 3.34 -16.34 -32.55
CA ALA A 94 2.47 -15.61 -31.62
C ALA A 94 3.19 -15.34 -30.28
N HIS A 95 2.90 -14.19 -29.68
CA HIS A 95 3.33 -13.90 -28.30
C HIS A 95 2.42 -14.61 -27.32
N THR A 96 3.00 -15.45 -26.47
CA THR A 96 2.27 -16.08 -25.38
C THR A 96 2.05 -15.10 -24.22
N GLY A 97 1.03 -15.36 -23.42
CA GLY A 97 0.86 -14.73 -22.10
C GLY A 97 1.72 -15.40 -21.03
N LEU A 98 1.50 -15.03 -19.78
CA LEU A 98 1.96 -15.76 -18.61
C LEU A 98 0.80 -15.87 -17.62
N GLU A 99 0.58 -17.07 -17.09
CA GLU A 99 -0.31 -17.25 -15.94
C GLU A 99 0.38 -16.65 -14.70
N LYS A 100 -0.37 -15.89 -13.91
CA LYS A 100 0.13 -15.24 -12.69
C LYS A 100 -0.16 -16.16 -11.49
N LEU A 101 0.86 -16.70 -10.86
CA LEU A 101 0.73 -17.46 -9.61
C LEU A 101 0.76 -16.51 -8.42
N LEU A 102 -0.20 -16.68 -7.50
CA LEU A 102 -0.47 -15.72 -6.43
C LEU A 102 0.50 -15.83 -5.26
N ASP A 103 0.91 -17.05 -4.91
CA ASP A 103 1.70 -17.33 -3.71
C ASP A 103 2.72 -18.46 -3.91
N GLU A 104 3.57 -18.64 -2.90
CA GLU A 104 4.62 -19.67 -2.87
C GLU A 104 4.06 -21.09 -3.00
N GLN A 105 2.86 -21.35 -2.45
CA GLN A 105 2.22 -22.66 -2.49
C GLN A 105 1.81 -23.03 -3.92
N ALA A 106 1.21 -22.09 -4.66
CA ALA A 106 0.84 -22.27 -6.06
C ALA A 106 2.08 -22.53 -6.93
N VAL A 107 3.19 -21.81 -6.68
CA VAL A 107 4.48 -22.03 -7.36
C VAL A 107 5.04 -23.41 -7.03
N GLY A 108 5.01 -23.83 -5.76
CA GLY A 108 5.44 -25.16 -5.34
C GLY A 108 4.66 -26.29 -6.03
N THR A 109 3.34 -26.13 -6.18
CA THR A 109 2.48 -27.09 -6.89
C THR A 109 2.80 -27.13 -8.39
N TRP A 110 3.03 -25.97 -9.00
CA TRP A 110 3.42 -25.88 -10.42
C TRP A 110 4.77 -26.57 -10.67
N LEU A 111 5.75 -26.36 -9.79
CA LEU A 111 7.08 -26.98 -9.83
C LEU A 111 7.04 -28.50 -9.64
N GLY A 112 6.19 -29.00 -8.73
CA GLY A 112 6.15 -30.43 -8.37
C GLY A 112 5.78 -31.40 -9.51
N THR A 113 5.30 -30.88 -10.64
CA THR A 113 4.92 -31.67 -11.83
C THR A 113 5.88 -31.46 -13.01
N ARG A 114 6.98 -30.73 -12.82
CA ARG A 114 7.85 -30.24 -13.89
C ARG A 114 9.32 -30.52 -13.60
N GLN A 115 10.11 -30.62 -14.66
CA GLN A 115 11.55 -30.80 -14.63
C GLN A 115 12.22 -29.83 -15.60
N ASP A 116 13.53 -29.64 -15.44
CA ASP A 116 14.36 -28.70 -16.22
C ASP A 116 13.73 -27.30 -16.26
N VAL A 117 13.43 -26.78 -15.06
CA VAL A 117 12.83 -25.47 -14.85
C VAL A 117 13.93 -24.45 -14.65
N TRP A 118 13.73 -23.29 -15.24
CA TRP A 118 14.59 -22.13 -15.14
C TRP A 118 13.80 -20.94 -14.63
N ILE A 119 14.49 -20.06 -13.92
CA ILE A 119 13.94 -18.82 -13.39
C ILE A 119 14.72 -17.63 -13.95
N GLN A 120 13.98 -16.56 -14.26
CA GLN A 120 14.48 -15.29 -14.77
C GLN A 120 13.79 -14.13 -14.06
N PRO A 121 14.41 -12.94 -13.92
CA PRO A 121 13.69 -11.76 -13.51
C PRO A 121 12.65 -11.41 -14.60
N LYS A 122 11.44 -11.07 -14.17
CA LYS A 122 10.40 -10.60 -15.07
C LYS A 122 10.68 -9.14 -15.40
N VAL A 123 11.44 -8.92 -16.47
CA VAL A 123 11.84 -7.59 -16.93
C VAL A 123 10.60 -6.74 -17.20
N ASP A 124 10.55 -5.54 -16.63
CA ASP A 124 9.46 -4.60 -16.80
C ASP A 124 9.71 -3.71 -18.03
N GLY A 125 9.05 -4.06 -19.13
CA GLY A 125 9.28 -3.44 -20.43
C GLY A 125 8.16 -3.70 -21.43
N VAL A 126 8.50 -3.63 -22.72
CA VAL A 126 7.58 -3.95 -23.82
C VAL A 126 8.11 -5.09 -24.68
N ALA A 127 7.29 -6.13 -24.80
CA ALA A 127 7.63 -7.30 -25.60
C ALA A 127 7.71 -6.98 -27.11
N VAL A 128 8.68 -7.61 -27.77
CA VAL A 128 8.98 -7.46 -29.20
C VAL A 128 9.33 -8.79 -29.85
N SER A 129 9.07 -8.91 -31.15
CA SER A 129 9.63 -9.95 -32.02
C SER A 129 10.76 -9.37 -32.85
N LEU A 130 11.92 -10.02 -32.89
CA LEU A 130 13.03 -9.71 -33.76
C LEU A 130 13.14 -10.79 -34.84
N VAL A 131 13.03 -10.40 -36.11
CA VAL A 131 13.08 -11.29 -37.25
C VAL A 131 14.41 -11.12 -37.97
N TYR A 132 15.20 -12.18 -38.02
CA TYR A 132 16.47 -12.22 -38.73
C TYR A 132 16.32 -13.01 -40.03
N ARG A 133 16.91 -12.49 -41.10
CA ARG A 133 17.00 -13.14 -42.42
C ARG A 133 18.46 -13.13 -42.87
N HIS A 134 19.02 -14.29 -43.19
CA HIS A 134 20.44 -14.48 -43.49
C HIS A 134 21.35 -13.80 -42.46
N GLY A 135 20.99 -13.89 -41.18
CA GLY A 135 21.70 -13.27 -40.06
C GLY A 135 21.51 -11.76 -39.91
N ARG A 136 20.78 -11.07 -40.80
CA ARG A 136 20.52 -9.62 -40.69
C ARG A 136 19.19 -9.34 -40.03
N LEU A 137 19.14 -8.33 -39.16
CA LEU A 137 17.89 -7.84 -38.59
C LEU A 137 17.01 -7.24 -39.70
N SER A 138 15.94 -7.97 -40.03
CA SER A 138 14.99 -7.61 -41.06
C SER A 138 13.87 -6.76 -40.49
N GLN A 139 13.23 -7.25 -39.41
CA GLN A 139 12.07 -6.60 -38.81
C GLN A 139 12.10 -6.67 -37.28
N VAL A 140 11.54 -5.64 -36.64
CA VAL A 140 11.19 -5.64 -35.22
C VAL A 140 9.72 -5.26 -35.08
N ILE A 141 8.94 -6.12 -34.45
CA ILE A 141 7.48 -5.99 -34.34
C ILE A 141 7.11 -5.85 -32.86
N SER A 142 6.35 -4.82 -32.50
CA SER A 142 5.80 -4.68 -31.15
C SER A 142 4.84 -5.84 -30.83
N ARG A 143 4.59 -6.13 -29.55
CA ARG A 143 3.64 -7.19 -29.17
C ARG A 143 2.24 -6.99 -29.78
N GLY A 144 1.71 -5.77 -29.73
CA GLY A 144 0.33 -5.46 -30.12
C GLY A 144 -0.69 -6.32 -29.38
N ASP A 145 -1.58 -7.00 -30.11
CA ASP A 145 -2.55 -7.94 -29.52
C ASP A 145 -1.96 -9.35 -29.30
N GLY A 146 -0.67 -9.55 -29.63
CA GLY A 146 0.05 -10.82 -29.55
C GLY A 146 0.01 -11.65 -30.83
N ALA A 147 -0.92 -11.37 -31.74
CA ALA A 147 -0.98 -11.95 -33.08
C ALA A 147 -0.49 -10.97 -34.15
N VAL A 148 -0.84 -9.68 -34.02
CA VAL A 148 -0.38 -8.58 -34.86
C VAL A 148 0.18 -7.43 -34.02
N GLY A 149 1.16 -6.72 -34.57
CA GLY A 149 1.85 -5.61 -33.90
C GLY A 149 2.29 -4.51 -34.86
N HIS A 150 2.92 -3.48 -34.30
CA HIS A 150 3.44 -2.32 -35.05
C HIS A 150 4.86 -2.58 -35.52
N ASP A 151 5.21 -2.01 -36.68
CA ASP A 151 6.59 -2.00 -37.15
C ASP A 151 7.44 -1.01 -36.33
N TRP A 152 8.40 -1.54 -35.59
CA TRP A 152 9.36 -0.78 -34.81
C TRP A 152 10.78 -0.88 -35.38
N SER A 153 10.94 -1.40 -36.60
CA SER A 153 12.25 -1.65 -37.21
C SER A 153 13.10 -0.39 -37.32
N ALA A 154 12.51 0.75 -37.69
CA ALA A 154 13.23 2.01 -37.84
C ALA A 154 13.86 2.48 -36.52
N SER A 155 13.09 2.47 -35.43
CA SER A 155 13.56 2.82 -34.08
C SER A 155 14.54 1.78 -33.54
N ALA A 156 14.24 0.49 -33.74
CA ALA A 156 15.05 -0.62 -33.25
C ALA A 156 16.47 -0.66 -33.83
N ARG A 157 16.67 -0.20 -35.08
CA ARG A 157 18.01 -0.09 -35.69
C ARG A 157 18.96 0.85 -34.95
N LYS A 158 18.42 1.79 -34.15
CA LYS A 158 19.22 2.72 -33.34
C LYS A 158 19.59 2.18 -31.96
N ILE A 159 18.93 1.13 -31.49
CA ILE A 159 19.10 0.62 -30.13
C ILE A 159 20.39 -0.20 -30.06
N PRO A 160 21.41 0.20 -29.28
CA PRO A 160 22.71 -0.47 -29.26
C PRO A 160 22.66 -1.94 -28.83
N GLY A 161 21.70 -2.29 -27.95
CA GLY A 161 21.50 -3.66 -27.48
C GLY A 161 20.91 -4.62 -28.52
N ILE A 162 20.46 -4.12 -29.68
CA ILE A 162 19.93 -4.95 -30.76
C ILE A 162 21.05 -5.24 -31.77
N VAL A 163 21.44 -6.50 -31.83
CA VAL A 163 22.45 -7.01 -32.75
C VAL A 163 21.94 -6.91 -34.20
N GLN A 164 22.53 -6.04 -35.01
CA GLN A 164 22.05 -5.82 -36.39
C GLN A 164 22.43 -6.95 -37.35
N GLN A 165 23.55 -7.63 -37.09
CA GLN A 165 24.08 -8.73 -37.89
C GLN A 165 24.58 -9.84 -36.95
N LEU A 166 23.96 -11.01 -37.02
CA LEU A 166 24.39 -12.20 -36.31
C LEU A 166 25.69 -12.76 -36.91
N PRO A 167 26.51 -13.47 -36.10
CA PRO A 167 27.73 -14.14 -36.57
C PRO A 167 27.52 -15.26 -37.59
N ALA A 168 26.27 -15.71 -37.79
CA ALA A 168 25.92 -16.77 -38.73
C ALA A 168 24.73 -16.33 -39.61
N PRO A 169 24.67 -16.74 -40.90
CA PRO A 169 23.62 -16.35 -41.83
C PRO A 169 22.34 -17.19 -41.62
N LEU A 170 21.73 -17.04 -40.44
CA LEU A 170 20.55 -17.80 -40.02
C LEU A 170 19.26 -17.03 -40.22
N ASP A 171 18.20 -17.76 -40.57
CA ASP A 171 16.82 -17.28 -40.49
C ASP A 171 16.24 -17.73 -39.15
N LEU A 172 15.83 -16.77 -38.32
CA LEU A 172 15.24 -17.08 -37.02
C LEU A 172 14.39 -15.93 -36.50
N VAL A 173 13.57 -16.26 -35.51
CA VAL A 173 12.80 -15.29 -34.72
C VAL A 173 13.29 -15.36 -33.29
N LEU A 174 13.54 -14.20 -32.70
CA LEU A 174 13.71 -14.04 -31.26
C LEU A 174 12.51 -13.26 -30.70
N GLN A 175 12.08 -13.58 -29.50
CA GLN A 175 11.17 -12.76 -28.73
C GLN A 175 11.89 -12.27 -27.47
N GLY A 176 11.69 -11.00 -27.15
CA GLY A 176 12.39 -10.32 -26.07
C GLY A 176 11.60 -9.16 -25.52
N GLU A 177 12.16 -8.50 -24.52
CA GLU A 177 11.59 -7.33 -23.86
C GLU A 177 12.52 -6.14 -24.08
N LEU A 178 11.99 -5.04 -24.62
CA LEU A 178 12.68 -3.75 -24.58
C LEU A 178 12.42 -3.09 -23.24
N TYR A 179 13.47 -2.69 -22.54
CA TYR A 179 13.39 -2.12 -21.20
C TYR A 179 14.16 -0.80 -21.10
N TRP A 180 13.79 0.06 -20.16
CA TRP A 180 14.56 1.26 -19.87
C TRP A 180 15.72 0.90 -18.95
N ARG A 181 16.95 1.27 -19.34
CA ARG A 181 18.16 1.02 -18.54
C ARG A 181 18.11 1.85 -17.27
N LEU A 182 18.40 1.21 -16.15
CA LEU A 182 18.50 1.84 -14.85
C LEU A 182 19.81 1.44 -14.20
N ASP A 183 20.49 2.42 -13.62
CA ASP A 183 21.71 2.19 -12.88
C ASP A 183 21.34 1.85 -11.43
N ASP A 184 21.87 0.72 -10.96
CA ASP A 184 21.72 0.22 -9.60
C ASP A 184 20.27 0.16 -9.05
N HIS A 185 19.28 -0.16 -9.89
CA HIS A 185 17.87 -0.19 -9.48
C HIS A 185 17.57 -1.35 -8.53
N VAL A 186 17.04 -1.04 -7.35
CA VAL A 186 16.60 -2.02 -6.35
C VAL A 186 15.08 -1.98 -6.23
N GLN A 187 14.41 -3.04 -6.67
CA GLN A 187 12.95 -3.06 -6.77
C GLN A 187 12.24 -2.87 -5.42
N SER A 188 12.76 -3.45 -4.33
CA SER A 188 12.17 -3.33 -2.99
C SER A 188 12.26 -1.93 -2.37
N VAL A 189 13.11 -1.05 -2.92
CA VAL A 189 13.30 0.32 -2.45
C VAL A 189 12.63 1.32 -3.39
N SER A 190 12.85 1.15 -4.69
CA SER A 190 12.45 2.13 -5.71
C SER A 190 11.09 1.82 -6.36
N GLY A 191 10.61 0.58 -6.25
CA GLY A 191 9.35 0.13 -6.86
C GLY A 191 9.35 0.21 -8.39
N GLY A 192 8.17 0.09 -9.00
CA GLY A 192 7.98 0.35 -10.42
C GLY A 192 8.05 1.85 -10.73
N ILE A 193 9.02 2.28 -11.53
CA ILE A 193 9.24 3.70 -11.88
C ILE A 193 8.64 4.08 -13.26
N ASN A 194 7.58 3.40 -13.69
CA ASN A 194 6.96 3.57 -15.02
C ASN A 194 7.95 3.40 -16.19
N ALA A 195 8.99 2.58 -16.00
CA ALA A 195 10.04 2.30 -16.99
C ALA A 195 9.45 1.76 -18.30
N ARG A 196 8.47 0.87 -18.18
CA ARG A 196 7.73 0.28 -19.29
C ARG A 196 7.02 1.30 -20.17
N SER A 197 6.23 2.20 -19.58
CA SER A 197 5.47 3.23 -20.31
C SER A 197 6.39 4.19 -21.06
N LYS A 198 7.56 4.50 -20.47
CA LYS A 198 8.60 5.28 -21.14
C LYS A 198 9.10 4.61 -22.41
N VAL A 199 9.44 3.31 -22.37
CA VAL A 199 9.89 2.58 -23.58
C VAL A 199 8.78 2.51 -24.62
N ALA A 200 7.54 2.19 -24.21
CA ALA A 200 6.38 2.17 -25.11
C ALA A 200 6.22 3.50 -25.84
N GLY A 201 6.25 4.61 -25.11
CA GLY A 201 6.15 5.96 -25.66
C GLY A 201 7.29 6.29 -26.63
N LEU A 202 8.54 5.96 -26.27
CA LEU A 202 9.71 6.18 -27.12
C LEU A 202 9.61 5.41 -28.44
N MET A 203 9.18 4.15 -28.39
CA MET A 203 9.09 3.30 -29.57
C MET A 203 7.95 3.69 -30.52
N ASN A 204 6.88 4.32 -30.00
CA ASN A 204 5.76 4.83 -30.80
C ASN A 204 6.01 6.20 -31.45
N ARG A 205 7.15 6.86 -31.15
CA ARG A 205 7.51 8.13 -31.80
C ARG A 205 7.91 7.92 -33.26
N LYS A 206 7.66 8.93 -34.10
CA LYS A 206 8.12 8.95 -35.50
C LYS A 206 9.65 8.92 -35.61
N GLN A 207 10.36 9.49 -34.64
CA GLN A 207 11.82 9.48 -34.58
C GLN A 207 12.28 9.23 -33.15
N LEU A 208 13.22 8.29 -33.00
CA LEU A 208 13.93 8.01 -31.75
C LEU A 208 15.28 8.75 -31.79
N SER A 209 15.56 9.55 -30.77
CA SER A 209 16.87 10.22 -30.63
C SER A 209 17.95 9.22 -30.24
N ASP A 210 19.22 9.51 -30.53
CA ASP A 210 20.31 8.59 -30.22
C ASP A 210 20.53 8.46 -28.69
N THR A 211 20.28 9.55 -27.94
CA THR A 211 20.28 9.56 -26.48
C THR A 211 19.17 8.67 -25.90
N ASP A 212 17.94 8.78 -26.42
CA ASP A 212 16.84 7.92 -25.99
C ASP A 212 17.09 6.45 -26.36
N ALA A 213 17.64 6.19 -27.55
CA ALA A 213 17.97 4.84 -28.01
C ALA A 213 19.04 4.17 -27.14
N ALA A 214 20.05 4.93 -26.70
CA ALA A 214 21.09 4.43 -25.79
C ALA A 214 20.53 4.03 -24.42
N GLY A 215 19.44 4.66 -23.99
CA GLY A 215 18.74 4.32 -22.75
C GLY A 215 17.85 3.08 -22.83
N ILE A 216 17.66 2.49 -24.00
CA ILE A 216 16.84 1.27 -24.18
C ILE A 216 17.75 0.03 -24.21
N GLY A 217 17.43 -0.96 -23.37
CA GLY A 217 18.02 -2.29 -23.38
C GLY A 217 17.11 -3.33 -24.04
N LEU A 218 17.65 -4.52 -24.31
CA LEU A 218 16.91 -5.67 -24.82
C LEU A 218 17.24 -6.89 -23.96
N PHE A 219 16.20 -7.58 -23.48
CA PHE A 219 16.32 -8.89 -22.84
C PHE A 219 15.66 -9.96 -23.72
N VAL A 220 16.43 -10.84 -24.35
CA VAL A 220 15.86 -11.93 -25.17
C VAL A 220 15.45 -13.08 -24.26
N TRP A 221 14.14 -13.34 -24.15
CA TRP A 221 13.60 -14.41 -23.30
C TRP A 221 13.20 -15.67 -24.08
N ALA A 222 13.01 -15.58 -25.41
CA ALA A 222 12.76 -16.77 -26.23
C ALA A 222 13.42 -16.73 -27.61
N TRP A 223 13.85 -17.91 -28.04
CA TRP A 223 14.15 -18.25 -29.43
C TRP A 223 13.26 -19.43 -29.82
N PRO A 224 12.04 -19.23 -30.35
CA PRO A 224 11.01 -20.28 -30.46
C PRO A 224 11.45 -21.57 -31.16
N GLU A 225 12.24 -21.46 -32.22
CA GLU A 225 12.78 -22.59 -33.00
C GLU A 225 14.21 -23.01 -32.60
N GLY A 226 14.70 -22.54 -31.45
CA GLY A 226 16.05 -22.85 -30.97
C GLY A 226 16.22 -24.28 -30.42
N PRO A 227 17.49 -24.68 -30.15
CA PRO A 227 17.86 -26.01 -29.64
C PRO A 227 17.02 -26.48 -28.45
N ALA A 228 16.74 -27.77 -28.26
CA ALA A 228 15.87 -28.22 -27.17
C ALA A 228 16.39 -27.84 -25.76
N GLY A 229 17.71 -27.97 -25.54
CA GLY A 229 18.36 -27.68 -24.27
C GLY A 229 18.48 -26.18 -24.00
N PHE A 230 18.02 -25.73 -22.83
CA PHE A 230 18.04 -24.30 -22.51
C PHE A 230 19.46 -23.75 -22.31
N SER A 231 20.36 -24.50 -21.69
CA SER A 231 21.78 -24.13 -21.56
C SER A 231 22.44 -23.85 -22.92
N GLU A 232 22.16 -24.67 -23.94
CA GLU A 232 22.66 -24.49 -25.30
C GLU A 232 22.07 -23.23 -25.96
N ARG A 233 20.76 -23.00 -25.78
CA ARG A 233 20.10 -21.76 -26.23
C ARG A 233 20.79 -20.53 -25.62
N LEU A 234 20.97 -20.50 -24.30
CA LEU A 234 21.59 -19.38 -23.58
C LEU A 234 23.05 -19.16 -24.00
N ALA A 235 23.83 -20.22 -24.16
CA ALA A 235 25.21 -20.13 -24.63
C ALA A 235 25.28 -19.57 -26.07
N THR A 236 24.34 -19.94 -26.93
CA THR A 236 24.27 -19.45 -28.31
C THR A 236 23.83 -17.99 -28.38
N LEU A 237 22.79 -17.61 -27.63
CA LEU A 237 22.35 -16.22 -27.49
C LEU A 237 23.49 -15.32 -27.00
N ALA A 238 24.24 -15.76 -25.98
CA ALA A 238 25.40 -15.02 -25.47
C ALA A 238 26.49 -14.84 -26.54
N ARG A 239 26.80 -15.87 -27.34
CA ARG A 239 27.76 -15.77 -28.46
C ARG A 239 27.30 -14.80 -29.55
N TRP A 240 26.00 -14.61 -29.72
CA TRP A 240 25.45 -13.64 -30.66
C TRP A 240 25.40 -12.22 -30.13
N GLY A 241 25.71 -11.99 -28.84
CA GLY A 241 25.70 -10.66 -28.22
C GLY A 241 24.53 -10.44 -27.25
N PHE A 242 23.64 -11.41 -27.07
CA PHE A 242 22.53 -11.36 -26.10
C PHE A 242 22.95 -11.97 -24.76
N SER A 243 23.95 -11.35 -24.10
CA SER A 243 24.55 -11.87 -22.86
C SER A 243 23.58 -11.91 -21.67
N ASP A 244 22.63 -10.98 -21.60
CA ASP A 244 21.71 -10.84 -20.47
C ASP A 244 20.82 -12.07 -20.30
N SER A 245 20.40 -12.70 -21.39
CA SER A 245 19.63 -13.95 -21.38
C SER A 245 20.36 -15.02 -20.56
N ARG A 246 21.67 -15.17 -20.75
CA ARG A 246 22.47 -16.13 -19.98
C ARG A 246 22.75 -15.66 -18.56
N ARG A 247 23.04 -14.37 -18.37
CA ARG A 247 23.41 -13.78 -17.08
C ARG A 247 22.30 -13.90 -16.03
N TYR A 248 21.05 -13.75 -16.46
CA TYR A 248 19.89 -13.69 -15.56
C TYR A 248 19.00 -14.92 -15.62
N SER A 249 19.49 -16.04 -16.19
CA SER A 249 18.78 -17.32 -16.16
C SER A 249 19.44 -18.28 -15.19
N GLN A 250 18.66 -18.84 -14.27
CA GLN A 250 19.16 -19.76 -13.26
C GLN A 250 18.36 -21.06 -13.30
N PRO A 251 19.02 -22.24 -13.33
CA PRO A 251 18.30 -23.50 -13.19
C PRO A 251 17.79 -23.62 -11.75
N ILE A 252 16.58 -24.16 -11.59
CA ILE A 252 15.98 -24.41 -10.28
C ILE A 252 15.34 -25.80 -10.21
N GLN A 253 15.37 -26.40 -9.03
CA GLN A 253 14.82 -27.74 -8.78
C GLN A 253 13.60 -27.72 -7.85
N ASN A 254 13.49 -26.71 -7.01
CA ASN A 254 12.51 -26.67 -5.92
C ASN A 254 12.07 -25.24 -5.60
N ILE A 255 11.03 -25.14 -4.76
CA ILE A 255 10.47 -23.84 -4.34
C ILE A 255 11.48 -23.01 -3.56
N THR A 256 12.35 -23.62 -2.74
CA THR A 256 13.36 -22.91 -1.95
C THR A 256 14.32 -22.11 -2.84
N GLU A 257 14.78 -22.72 -3.94
CA GLU A 257 15.63 -22.04 -4.93
C GLU A 257 14.88 -20.93 -5.68
N ALA A 258 13.61 -21.16 -6.03
CA ALA A 258 12.77 -20.14 -6.65
C ALA A 258 12.55 -18.93 -5.72
N THR A 259 12.25 -19.19 -4.44
CA THR A 259 12.10 -18.17 -3.39
C THR A 259 13.40 -17.40 -3.19
N HIS A 260 14.54 -18.11 -3.18
CA HIS A 260 15.86 -17.48 -3.09
C HIS A 260 16.10 -16.49 -4.23
N TRP A 261 15.94 -16.91 -5.49
CA TRP A 261 16.19 -16.03 -6.64
C TRP A 261 15.20 -14.88 -6.73
N ARG A 262 13.92 -15.11 -6.42
CA ARG A 262 12.92 -14.05 -6.32
C ARG A 262 13.34 -13.01 -5.28
N ALA A 263 13.71 -13.43 -4.07
CA ALA A 263 14.15 -12.52 -3.01
C ALA A 263 15.47 -11.80 -3.35
N TYR A 264 16.40 -12.50 -4.01
CA TYR A 264 17.67 -11.92 -4.46
C TYR A 264 17.43 -10.76 -5.42
N TRP A 265 16.72 -10.98 -6.52
CA TRP A 265 16.44 -9.94 -7.51
C TRP A 265 15.50 -8.83 -7.02
N TYR A 266 14.65 -9.12 -6.02
CA TYR A 266 13.82 -8.08 -5.40
C TYR A 266 14.66 -7.07 -4.60
N ASN A 267 15.75 -7.53 -3.97
CA ASN A 267 16.54 -6.73 -3.02
C ASN A 267 17.93 -6.33 -3.53
N HIS A 268 18.33 -6.77 -4.72
CA HIS A 268 19.66 -6.47 -5.28
C HIS A 268 19.56 -5.60 -6.54
N PRO A 269 20.61 -4.81 -6.83
CA PRO A 269 20.67 -3.96 -8.00
C PRO A 269 20.51 -4.74 -9.32
N LEU A 270 19.62 -4.25 -10.18
CA LEU A 270 19.41 -4.73 -11.55
C LEU A 270 19.54 -3.57 -12.56
N PRO A 271 19.94 -3.84 -13.81
CA PRO A 271 20.07 -2.83 -14.85
C PRO A 271 18.71 -2.38 -15.44
N PHE A 272 17.61 -2.82 -14.84
CA PHE A 272 16.23 -2.62 -15.26
C PHE A 272 15.27 -2.78 -14.09
N ALA A 273 14.06 -2.27 -14.24
CA ALA A 273 12.95 -2.60 -13.34
C ALA A 273 12.44 -4.02 -13.61
N SER A 274 11.97 -4.70 -12.57
CA SER A 274 11.34 -6.02 -12.68
C SER A 274 10.12 -6.10 -11.76
N ASP A 275 9.04 -6.72 -12.23
CA ASP A 275 7.79 -6.84 -11.46
C ASP A 275 7.59 -8.24 -10.85
N GLY A 276 8.62 -9.07 -10.89
CA GLY A 276 8.62 -10.42 -10.34
C GLY A 276 9.67 -11.31 -10.99
N VAL A 277 9.35 -12.60 -11.06
CA VAL A 277 10.14 -13.62 -11.74
C VAL A 277 9.28 -14.42 -12.70
N VAL A 278 9.89 -14.93 -13.77
CA VAL A 278 9.28 -15.90 -14.69
C VAL A 278 9.92 -17.25 -14.42
N LEU A 279 9.10 -18.27 -14.18
CA LEU A 279 9.53 -19.65 -14.14
C LEU A 279 9.10 -20.32 -15.44
N HIS A 280 10.00 -21.03 -16.11
CA HIS A 280 9.66 -21.72 -17.34
C HIS A 280 10.43 -23.04 -17.49
N GLN A 281 9.82 -24.02 -18.15
CA GLN A 281 10.51 -25.25 -18.54
C GLN A 281 11.36 -25.02 -19.78
N ALA A 282 12.46 -25.76 -19.92
CA ALA A 282 13.23 -25.79 -21.16
C ALA A 282 12.41 -26.38 -22.32
N GLN A 283 11.68 -27.46 -22.03
CA GLN A 283 10.75 -28.12 -22.93
C GLN A 283 9.46 -27.32 -23.05
N ARG A 284 9.01 -27.13 -24.29
CA ARG A 284 7.84 -26.32 -24.65
C ARG A 284 7.19 -26.85 -25.92
N ALA A 285 5.98 -26.40 -26.21
CA ALA A 285 5.34 -26.74 -27.48
C ALA A 285 6.14 -26.17 -28.68
N PRO A 286 6.06 -26.81 -29.87
CA PRO A 286 6.61 -26.25 -31.10
C PRO A 286 6.07 -24.84 -31.38
N ALA A 287 6.90 -23.97 -31.98
CA ALA A 287 6.58 -22.56 -32.21
C ALA A 287 5.25 -22.35 -32.96
N GLY A 288 4.95 -23.18 -33.96
CA GLY A 288 3.69 -23.11 -34.73
C GLY A 288 2.43 -23.47 -33.94
N ARG A 289 2.55 -23.93 -32.69
CA ARG A 289 1.41 -24.20 -31.78
C ARG A 289 1.24 -23.12 -30.71
N TRP A 290 2.06 -22.08 -30.71
CA TRP A 290 1.93 -21.00 -29.73
C TRP A 290 0.68 -20.19 -30.02
N GLN A 291 0.00 -19.76 -28.96
CA GLN A 291 -1.25 -19.01 -29.02
C GLN A 291 -1.14 -17.78 -28.13
N VAL A 292 -2.01 -16.80 -28.37
CA VAL A 292 -2.16 -15.61 -27.53
C VAL A 292 -2.90 -15.96 -26.23
N SER A 293 -2.27 -16.82 -25.43
CA SER A 293 -2.77 -17.31 -24.15
C SER A 293 -1.60 -17.71 -23.26
N ALA A 294 -1.86 -17.89 -21.97
CA ALA A 294 -0.84 -18.38 -21.03
C ALA A 294 -0.46 -19.82 -21.39
N PRO A 295 0.83 -20.13 -21.59
CA PRO A 295 1.26 -21.47 -21.94
C PRO A 295 1.45 -22.32 -20.67
N TYR A 296 1.30 -23.64 -20.78
CA TYR A 296 1.48 -24.54 -19.63
C TYR A 296 2.93 -24.60 -19.11
N TRP A 297 3.92 -24.22 -19.93
CA TRP A 297 5.35 -24.34 -19.63
C TRP A 297 5.96 -23.10 -18.99
N ALA A 298 5.22 -22.00 -18.81
CA ALA A 298 5.76 -20.77 -18.22
C ALA A 298 4.73 -20.02 -17.37
N VAL A 299 5.17 -19.51 -16.23
CA VAL A 299 4.37 -18.78 -15.25
C VAL A 299 5.11 -17.57 -14.72
N ALA A 300 4.38 -16.55 -14.26
CA ALA A 300 4.91 -15.41 -13.56
C ALA A 300 4.61 -15.49 -12.06
N TRP A 301 5.61 -15.20 -11.23
CA TRP A 301 5.44 -15.00 -9.80
C TRP A 301 5.86 -13.58 -9.43
N LYS A 302 4.86 -12.71 -9.21
CA LYS A 302 5.08 -11.27 -8.98
C LYS A 302 5.72 -11.00 -7.61
N TYR A 303 6.38 -9.85 -7.47
CA TYR A 303 6.81 -9.35 -6.15
C TYR A 303 5.60 -8.92 -5.28
N PRO A 304 5.78 -8.75 -3.96
CA PRO A 304 4.74 -8.16 -3.12
C PRO A 304 4.34 -6.78 -3.62
N LEU A 305 3.06 -6.41 -3.44
CA LEU A 305 2.54 -5.11 -3.85
C LEU A 305 3.17 -4.00 -3.02
N GLY A 306 3.79 -3.00 -3.66
CA GLY A 306 4.24 -1.77 -2.99
C GLY A 306 3.10 -0.79 -2.70
N LYS A 307 2.05 -0.84 -3.52
CA LYS A 307 0.83 -0.02 -3.39
C LYS A 307 -0.43 -0.89 -3.50
N ALA A 308 -1.44 -0.56 -2.71
CA ALA A 308 -2.76 -1.16 -2.78
C ALA A 308 -3.84 -0.12 -3.10
N LEU A 309 -4.84 -0.53 -3.90
CA LEU A 309 -6.02 0.25 -4.24
C LEU A 309 -7.16 -0.09 -3.26
N ALA A 310 -7.43 0.80 -2.32
CA ALA A 310 -8.41 0.60 -1.27
C ALA A 310 -9.69 1.42 -1.50
N LEU A 311 -10.86 0.83 -1.24
CA LEU A 311 -12.13 1.53 -1.20
C LEU A 311 -12.31 2.17 0.19
N VAL A 312 -12.63 3.45 0.26
CA VAL A 312 -12.96 4.15 1.51
C VAL A 312 -14.42 3.84 1.88
N ARG A 313 -14.64 3.19 3.03
CA ARG A 313 -15.97 2.90 3.57
C ARG A 313 -16.51 4.03 4.44
N ASP A 314 -15.65 4.62 5.27
CA ASP A 314 -16.03 5.68 6.20
C ASP A 314 -14.84 6.63 6.49
N VAL A 315 -15.13 7.82 6.98
CA VAL A 315 -14.15 8.81 7.43
C VAL A 315 -14.47 9.24 8.85
N GLN A 316 -13.64 8.82 9.80
CA GLN A 316 -13.76 9.16 11.21
C GLN A 316 -12.78 10.27 11.58
N PHE A 317 -13.14 11.12 12.54
CA PHE A 317 -12.31 12.24 12.97
C PHE A 317 -11.89 12.08 14.42
N ASN A 318 -10.63 11.70 14.63
CA ASN A 318 -10.08 11.55 15.98
C ASN A 318 -9.59 12.91 16.48
N ILE A 319 -10.02 13.30 17.69
CA ILE A 319 -9.61 14.56 18.31
C ILE A 319 -8.58 14.26 19.39
N GLY A 320 -7.33 14.66 19.16
CA GLY A 320 -6.26 14.47 20.14
C GLY A 320 -6.41 15.39 21.35
N ARG A 321 -5.67 15.09 22.43
CA ARG A 321 -5.63 15.90 23.67
C ARG A 321 -5.45 17.40 23.43
N THR A 322 -4.63 17.78 22.45
CA THR A 322 -4.32 19.18 22.13
C THR A 322 -5.36 19.85 21.23
N GLY A 323 -6.45 19.17 20.88
CA GLY A 323 -7.45 19.60 19.90
C GLY A 323 -7.10 19.25 18.45
N ARG A 324 -5.97 18.56 18.20
CA ARG A 324 -5.57 18.18 16.84
C ARG A 324 -6.54 17.15 16.27
N ILE A 325 -7.31 17.55 15.25
CA ILE A 325 -8.21 16.67 14.49
C ILE A 325 -7.41 15.86 13.47
N THR A 326 -7.52 14.54 13.53
CA THR A 326 -6.86 13.58 12.64
C THR A 326 -7.91 12.74 11.93
N PRO A 327 -8.13 12.94 10.62
CA PRO A 327 -9.03 12.10 9.85
C PRO A 327 -8.43 10.70 9.66
N MET A 328 -9.23 9.69 9.97
CA MET A 328 -8.94 8.26 9.82
C MET A 328 -9.89 7.70 8.78
N LEU A 329 -9.33 7.12 7.72
CA LEU A 329 -10.11 6.44 6.70
C LEU A 329 -10.32 4.99 7.13
N GLU A 330 -11.57 4.57 7.21
CA GLU A 330 -11.94 3.17 7.26
C GLU A 330 -12.01 2.63 5.84
N LEU A 331 -11.28 1.55 5.58
CA LEU A 331 -11.11 0.97 4.27
C LEU A 331 -11.84 -0.37 4.19
N GLU A 332 -12.29 -0.74 3.00
CA GLU A 332 -12.52 -2.16 2.71
C GLU A 332 -11.17 -2.88 2.86
N PRO A 333 -11.11 -3.98 3.65
CA PRO A 333 -9.83 -4.59 3.98
C PRO A 333 -9.05 -5.02 2.73
N VAL A 334 -7.86 -4.46 2.56
CA VAL A 334 -6.98 -4.76 1.43
C VAL A 334 -5.68 -5.37 1.91
N ARG A 335 -5.15 -6.35 1.17
CA ARG A 335 -3.87 -6.96 1.49
C ARG A 335 -2.74 -6.15 0.88
N LEU A 336 -1.79 -5.73 1.71
CA LEU A 336 -0.58 -5.04 1.31
C LEU A 336 0.59 -5.76 1.97
N ASP A 337 1.43 -6.38 1.15
CA ASP A 337 2.42 -7.37 1.60
C ASP A 337 1.77 -8.54 2.38
N ASP A 338 2.25 -8.85 3.59
CA ASP A 338 1.70 -9.86 4.47
C ASP A 338 0.57 -9.35 5.39
N ARG A 339 0.15 -8.08 5.24
CA ARG A 339 -0.76 -7.41 6.17
C ARG A 339 -2.10 -7.10 5.55
N GLN A 340 -3.14 -7.20 6.35
CA GLN A 340 -4.47 -6.72 6.01
C GLN A 340 -4.65 -5.32 6.58
N ILE A 341 -4.82 -4.33 5.69
CA ILE A 341 -5.01 -2.94 6.06
C ILE A 341 -6.49 -2.59 5.94
N SER A 342 -7.11 -2.22 7.05
CA SER A 342 -8.50 -1.76 7.12
C SER A 342 -8.63 -0.30 7.54
N ARG A 343 -7.54 0.35 7.96
CA ARG A 343 -7.54 1.74 8.42
C ARG A 343 -6.25 2.45 8.05
N VAL A 344 -6.36 3.71 7.63
CA VAL A 344 -5.20 4.58 7.36
C VAL A 344 -5.47 6.02 7.75
N SER A 345 -4.45 6.74 8.24
CA SER A 345 -4.59 8.17 8.52
C SER A 345 -4.45 9.00 7.25
N ALA A 346 -5.33 9.98 7.06
CA ALA A 346 -5.17 11.00 6.03
C ALA A 346 -4.22 12.14 6.46
N GLY A 347 -3.67 12.08 7.67
CA GLY A 347 -2.77 13.08 8.23
C GLY A 347 -3.51 14.23 8.91
N SER A 348 -3.25 15.47 8.50
CA SER A 348 -3.91 16.65 9.07
C SER A 348 -5.30 16.86 8.45
N LEU A 349 -6.20 17.51 9.20
CA LEU A 349 -7.51 17.91 8.67
C LEU A 349 -7.37 18.74 7.38
N LYS A 350 -6.39 19.65 7.31
CA LYS A 350 -6.11 20.45 6.12
C LYS A 350 -5.71 19.58 4.91
N ARG A 351 -4.88 18.56 5.11
CA ARG A 351 -4.48 17.63 4.05
C ARG A 351 -5.70 16.86 3.54
N TRP A 352 -6.51 16.31 4.43
CA TRP A 352 -7.74 15.63 4.05
C TRP A 352 -8.70 16.54 3.29
N GLN A 353 -8.91 17.79 3.74
CA GLN A 353 -9.73 18.78 3.03
C GLN A 353 -9.23 19.07 1.61
N SER A 354 -7.91 19.18 1.43
CA SER A 354 -7.32 19.40 0.10
C SER A 354 -7.49 18.21 -0.85
N LEU A 355 -7.52 17.00 -0.32
CA LEU A 355 -7.78 15.78 -1.09
C LEU A 355 -9.28 15.55 -1.30
N ASP A 356 -10.12 16.08 -0.40
CA ASP A 356 -11.59 15.97 -0.40
C ASP A 356 -12.04 14.50 -0.47
N ILE A 357 -11.45 13.66 0.40
CA ILE A 357 -11.74 12.22 0.45
C ILE A 357 -13.05 11.95 1.16
N ARG A 358 -13.93 11.15 0.56
CA ARG A 358 -15.22 10.75 1.13
C ARG A 358 -15.45 9.24 0.99
N PRO A 359 -16.44 8.69 1.71
CA PRO A 359 -16.92 7.33 1.47
C PRO A 359 -17.21 7.08 -0.02
N GLY A 360 -16.82 5.90 -0.48
CA GLY A 360 -16.89 5.48 -1.87
C GLY A 360 -15.67 5.88 -2.71
N ASP A 361 -14.81 6.82 -2.30
CA ASP A 361 -13.59 7.13 -3.04
C ASP A 361 -12.63 5.91 -3.01
N GLN A 362 -11.87 5.71 -4.09
CA GLN A 362 -10.78 4.74 -4.11
C GLN A 362 -9.45 5.47 -3.97
N VAL A 363 -8.65 5.02 -3.01
CA VAL A 363 -7.37 5.64 -2.65
C VAL A 363 -6.22 4.65 -2.80
N SER A 364 -5.04 5.17 -3.13
CA SER A 364 -3.80 4.40 -3.08
C SER A 364 -3.20 4.47 -1.69
N ILE A 365 -2.83 3.31 -1.16
CA ILE A 365 -2.08 3.17 0.09
C ILE A 365 -0.77 2.42 -0.12
N SER A 366 0.25 2.76 0.67
CA SER A 366 1.55 2.10 0.69
C SER A 366 2.05 1.89 2.13
N LEU A 367 3.15 1.15 2.31
CA LEU A 367 3.81 1.01 3.61
C LEU A 367 5.03 1.94 3.70
N ALA A 368 4.98 2.95 4.56
CA ALA A 368 6.15 3.74 4.93
C ALA A 368 7.11 2.91 5.79
N GLY A 369 8.37 2.83 5.37
CA GLY A 369 9.40 2.03 6.06
C GLY A 369 9.02 0.56 6.21
N GLN A 370 8.21 0.02 5.30
CA GLN A 370 7.69 -1.36 5.29
C GLN A 370 6.77 -1.72 6.47
N VAL A 371 6.34 -0.75 7.30
CA VAL A 371 5.54 -1.06 8.51
C VAL A 371 4.27 -0.22 8.62
N ILE A 372 4.32 1.08 8.32
CA ILE A 372 3.23 2.01 8.64
C ILE A 372 2.39 2.29 7.39
N PRO A 373 1.09 1.95 7.38
CA PRO A 373 0.20 2.29 6.27
C PRO A 373 0.14 3.80 6.06
N ARG A 374 0.30 4.23 4.80
CA ARG A 374 0.30 5.61 4.38
C ARG A 374 -0.68 5.80 3.23
N LEU A 375 -1.51 6.83 3.32
CA LEU A 375 -2.28 7.35 2.20
C LEU A 375 -1.37 8.08 1.22
N ASP A 376 -1.38 7.67 -0.04
CA ASP A 376 -0.61 8.31 -1.12
C ASP A 376 -1.46 9.34 -1.85
N GLU A 377 -2.51 8.89 -2.57
CA GLU A 377 -3.34 9.73 -3.43
C GLU A 377 -4.76 9.17 -3.62
N VAL A 378 -5.65 9.98 -4.18
CA VAL A 378 -6.99 9.59 -4.60
C VAL A 378 -6.94 9.11 -6.05
N ILE A 379 -7.36 7.88 -6.30
CA ILE A 379 -7.31 7.23 -7.62
C ILE A 379 -8.63 7.37 -8.35
N LEU A 380 -9.75 7.19 -7.65
CA LEU A 380 -11.08 7.34 -8.20
C LEU A 380 -11.97 8.07 -7.20
N ARG A 381 -12.78 9.01 -7.70
CA ARG A 381 -13.78 9.70 -6.88
C ARG A 381 -15.14 9.03 -7.05
N SER A 382 -15.86 8.87 -5.95
CA SER A 382 -17.27 8.48 -5.96
C SER A 382 -18.13 9.58 -6.58
N THR A 383 -19.12 9.19 -7.39
CA THR A 383 -20.18 10.11 -7.86
C THR A 383 -21.10 10.52 -6.72
N THR A 384 -21.36 9.62 -5.78
CA THR A 384 -22.16 9.91 -4.59
C THR A 384 -21.26 10.52 -3.53
N ARG A 385 -21.43 11.83 -3.33
CA ARG A 385 -20.60 12.64 -2.42
C ARG A 385 -21.39 12.92 -1.14
N ALA A 386 -21.48 11.95 -0.24
CA ALA A 386 -22.13 12.14 1.06
C ALA A 386 -21.53 13.35 1.81
N GLU A 387 -22.36 14.13 2.50
CA GLU A 387 -21.87 15.13 3.43
C GLU A 387 -21.35 14.45 4.70
N LEU A 388 -20.21 14.90 5.20
CA LEU A 388 -19.59 14.37 6.41
C LEU A 388 -19.70 15.40 7.54
N PRO A 389 -20.04 14.97 8.76
CA PRO A 389 -20.04 15.85 9.92
C PRO A 389 -18.59 16.15 10.34
N VAL A 390 -17.97 17.15 9.71
CA VAL A 390 -16.59 17.55 10.03
C VAL A 390 -16.58 18.35 11.34
N PRO A 391 -15.79 17.96 12.34
CA PRO A 391 -15.70 18.71 13.60
C PRO A 391 -15.17 20.13 13.37
N ASN A 392 -15.79 21.12 14.00
CA ASN A 392 -15.35 22.51 13.91
C ASN A 392 -13.98 22.69 14.61
N PRO A 393 -12.89 23.01 13.88
CA PRO A 393 -11.57 23.14 14.48
C PRO A 393 -11.48 24.21 15.58
N GLY A 394 -12.33 25.26 15.53
CA GLY A 394 -12.35 26.32 16.53
C GLY A 394 -12.87 25.88 17.90
N LYS A 395 -13.56 24.73 18.00
CA LYS A 395 -14.06 24.19 19.27
C LYS A 395 -13.01 23.36 20.02
N PHE A 396 -11.95 22.92 19.35
CA PHE A 396 -10.99 21.96 19.91
C PHE A 396 -9.59 22.57 20.00
N HIS A 397 -9.09 22.73 21.22
CA HIS A 397 -7.78 23.28 21.53
C HIS A 397 -7.19 22.66 22.79
N ALA A 398 -5.95 23.00 23.15
CA ALA A 398 -5.27 22.40 24.30
C ALA A 398 -5.95 22.61 25.66
N LEU A 399 -6.94 23.51 25.74
CA LEU A 399 -7.69 23.87 26.96
C LEU A 399 -9.21 23.58 26.85
N SER A 400 -9.68 22.89 25.80
CA SER A 400 -11.09 22.49 25.64
C SER A 400 -11.35 21.07 26.12
N CYS A 401 -12.63 20.72 26.30
CA CYS A 401 -13.09 19.35 26.55
C CYS A 401 -12.44 18.70 27.78
N TRP A 402 -12.53 19.38 28.92
CA TRP A 402 -12.21 18.81 30.24
C TRP A 402 -13.37 18.00 30.83
N GLN A 403 -14.54 18.10 30.22
CA GLN A 403 -15.78 17.44 30.59
C GLN A 403 -16.44 16.84 29.34
N LEU A 404 -17.38 15.94 29.59
CA LEU A 404 -18.16 15.20 28.61
C LEU A 404 -19.32 16.05 28.12
N ASP A 405 -19.01 17.02 27.26
CA ASP A 405 -19.98 17.78 26.48
C ASP A 405 -20.18 17.14 25.10
N PRO A 406 -21.31 17.38 24.40
CA PRO A 406 -21.52 16.88 23.04
C PRO A 406 -20.36 17.25 22.10
N GLY A 407 -19.67 16.24 21.58
CA GLY A 407 -18.52 16.38 20.68
C GLY A 407 -17.14 16.42 21.38
N CYS A 408 -17.10 16.41 22.72
CA CYS A 408 -15.86 16.43 23.50
C CYS A 408 -15.38 15.03 23.93
N GLU A 409 -16.12 13.98 23.61
CA GLU A 409 -15.89 12.60 24.04
C GLU A 409 -14.48 12.12 23.67
N GLU A 410 -14.08 12.32 22.41
CA GLU A 410 -12.76 11.90 21.92
C GLU A 410 -11.61 12.66 22.58
N GLN A 411 -11.77 13.97 22.80
CA GLN A 411 -10.71 14.78 23.41
C GLN A 411 -10.57 14.49 24.90
N LEU A 412 -11.67 14.31 25.63
CA LEU A 412 -11.65 13.89 27.03
C LEU A 412 -11.00 12.51 27.17
N LEU A 413 -11.40 11.56 26.32
CA LEU A 413 -10.80 10.22 26.29
C LEU A 413 -9.29 10.29 26.00
N ALA A 414 -8.86 11.14 25.06
CA ALA A 414 -7.44 11.35 24.76
C ALA A 414 -6.68 12.00 25.93
N ARG A 415 -7.31 12.91 26.68
CA ARG A 415 -6.76 13.51 27.90
C ARG A 415 -6.56 12.46 28.98
N LEU A 416 -7.58 11.66 29.26
CA LEU A 416 -7.53 10.60 30.28
C LEU A 416 -6.49 9.52 29.93
N THR A 417 -6.44 9.11 28.65
CA THR A 417 -5.42 8.17 28.15
C THR A 417 -4.00 8.71 28.35
N TRP A 418 -3.80 10.01 28.13
CA TRP A 418 -2.52 10.67 28.42
C TRP A 418 -2.21 10.69 29.92
N LEU A 419 -3.21 11.01 30.75
CA LEU A 419 -3.08 11.03 32.21
C LEU A 419 -2.65 9.67 32.77
N SER A 420 -3.23 8.56 32.31
CA SER A 420 -2.83 7.22 32.78
C SER A 420 -1.53 6.70 32.15
N GLY A 421 -1.12 7.23 30.99
CA GLY A 421 0.06 6.77 30.27
C GLY A 421 1.40 7.00 30.98
N ASN A 422 2.46 6.40 30.44
CA ASN A 422 3.81 6.45 31.01
C ASN A 422 4.40 7.87 31.17
N GLN A 423 3.92 8.82 30.37
CA GLN A 423 4.35 10.24 30.43
C GLN A 423 3.43 11.10 31.32
N GLY A 424 2.28 10.57 31.73
CA GLY A 424 1.39 11.12 32.75
C GLY A 424 1.70 10.49 34.11
N LEU A 425 0.67 10.03 34.82
CA LEU A 425 0.75 9.41 36.15
C LEU A 425 1.23 7.95 36.15
N ALA A 426 1.41 7.35 34.97
CA ALA A 426 1.83 5.95 34.82
C ALA A 426 0.96 4.99 35.66
N LEU A 427 -0.35 5.01 35.39
CA LEU A 427 -1.33 4.15 36.06
C LEU A 427 -1.36 2.80 35.32
N PRO A 428 -0.89 1.70 35.95
CA PRO A 428 -0.87 0.41 35.29
C PRO A 428 -2.31 -0.05 34.99
N HIS A 429 -2.48 -0.91 33.99
CA HIS A 429 -3.77 -1.51 33.62
C HIS A 429 -4.89 -0.54 33.18
N ILE A 430 -4.65 0.78 33.13
CA ILE A 430 -5.62 1.79 32.71
C ILE A 430 -5.19 2.37 31.35
N GLY A 431 -5.75 1.83 30.28
CA GLY A 431 -5.54 2.30 28.90
C GLY A 431 -6.73 3.06 28.34
N ARG A 432 -6.66 3.42 27.05
CA ARG A 432 -7.77 4.07 26.33
C ARG A 432 -9.07 3.27 26.45
N GLU A 433 -9.01 1.96 26.30
CA GLU A 433 -10.21 1.11 26.37
C GLU A 433 -10.85 1.14 27.76
N THR A 434 -10.03 1.07 28.82
CA THR A 434 -10.49 1.17 30.21
C THR A 434 -11.21 2.50 30.45
N TRP A 435 -10.64 3.61 29.99
CA TRP A 435 -11.28 4.93 30.10
C TRP A 435 -12.57 5.01 29.30
N ASN A 436 -12.60 4.45 28.09
CA ASN A 436 -13.80 4.43 27.27
C ASN A 436 -14.93 3.68 27.99
N VAL A 437 -14.66 2.51 28.57
CA VAL A 437 -15.66 1.77 29.36
C VAL A 437 -16.17 2.57 30.55
N LEU A 438 -15.29 3.25 31.29
CA LEU A 438 -15.70 4.08 32.43
C LEU A 438 -16.59 5.27 32.01
N ILE A 439 -16.29 5.90 30.87
CA ILE A 439 -17.11 6.96 30.28
C ILE A 439 -18.47 6.40 29.84
N GLN A 440 -18.50 5.28 29.12
CA GLN A 440 -19.74 4.66 28.64
C GLN A 440 -20.64 4.15 29.78
N ALA A 441 -20.03 3.77 30.91
CA ALA A 441 -20.75 3.41 32.13
C ALA A 441 -21.33 4.64 32.88
N GLY A 442 -21.06 5.86 32.42
CA GLY A 442 -21.54 7.09 33.05
C GLY A 442 -20.81 7.48 34.34
N LEU A 443 -19.69 6.80 34.65
CA LEU A 443 -18.91 7.05 35.86
C LEU A 443 -17.92 8.21 35.72
N ILE A 444 -17.64 8.63 34.49
CA ILE A 444 -16.69 9.70 34.16
C ILE A 444 -17.38 10.70 33.24
N ALA A 445 -17.70 11.87 33.78
CA ALA A 445 -18.18 13.03 33.02
C ALA A 445 -17.14 14.17 32.98
N GLY A 446 -16.11 14.12 33.82
CA GLY A 446 -15.05 15.10 33.96
C GLY A 446 -13.67 14.47 34.09
N PHE A 447 -12.63 15.25 33.81
CA PHE A 447 -11.24 14.77 33.78
C PHE A 447 -10.74 14.18 35.11
N LEU A 448 -11.31 14.60 36.25
CA LEU A 448 -10.87 14.19 37.59
C LEU A 448 -11.91 13.36 38.37
N ASP A 449 -13.07 13.05 37.78
CA ASP A 449 -14.15 12.30 38.45
C ASP A 449 -13.68 10.94 38.98
N TRP A 450 -12.68 10.35 38.31
CA TRP A 450 -12.08 9.08 38.70
C TRP A 450 -11.44 9.10 40.10
N LEU A 451 -11.11 10.28 40.66
CA LEU A 451 -10.49 10.40 41.98
C LEU A 451 -11.40 9.93 43.12
N THR A 452 -12.71 10.01 42.92
CA THR A 452 -13.71 9.62 43.92
C THR A 452 -14.28 8.22 43.68
N LEU A 453 -13.89 7.55 42.59
CA LEU A 453 -14.41 6.22 42.27
C LEU A 453 -14.09 5.20 43.34
N ASP A 454 -15.09 4.41 43.71
CA ASP A 454 -14.95 3.35 44.70
C ASP A 454 -15.22 1.94 44.14
N ALA A 455 -15.08 0.94 45.00
CA ALA A 455 -15.29 -0.45 44.63
C ALA A 455 -16.75 -0.76 44.27
N ALA A 456 -17.73 -0.06 44.86
CA ALA A 456 -19.15 -0.28 44.63
C ALA A 456 -19.57 0.25 43.25
N GLU A 457 -19.06 1.40 42.85
CA GLU A 457 -19.31 1.97 41.51
C GLU A 457 -18.72 1.10 40.40
N LEU A 458 -17.50 0.57 40.59
CA LEU A 458 -16.86 -0.34 39.65
C LEU A 458 -17.54 -1.72 39.57
N ALA A 459 -18.25 -2.14 40.62
CA ALA A 459 -18.93 -3.43 40.67
C ALA A 459 -20.13 -3.51 39.70
N ASN A 460 -20.70 -2.36 39.33
CA ASN A 460 -21.88 -2.27 38.45
C ASN A 460 -21.53 -2.21 36.95
N ILE A 461 -20.25 -2.31 36.58
CA ILE A 461 -19.81 -2.26 35.19
C ILE A 461 -19.81 -3.67 34.57
N ASP A 462 -20.57 -3.83 33.50
CA ASP A 462 -20.56 -5.03 32.66
C ASP A 462 -19.22 -5.18 31.91
N GLY A 463 -18.69 -6.41 31.85
CA GLY A 463 -17.42 -6.71 31.18
C GLY A 463 -16.17 -6.56 32.05
N PHE A 464 -16.30 -6.04 33.27
CA PHE A 464 -15.23 -6.05 34.27
C PHE A 464 -15.30 -7.29 35.17
N GLY A 465 -14.36 -8.23 35.02
CA GLY A 465 -14.19 -9.29 36.01
C GLY A 465 -13.64 -8.75 37.34
N ASP A 466 -13.92 -9.41 38.46
CA ASP A 466 -13.55 -8.92 39.81
C ASP A 466 -12.06 -8.59 39.96
N ARG A 467 -11.18 -9.39 39.35
CA ARG A 467 -9.73 -9.12 39.32
C ARG A 467 -9.38 -7.84 38.56
N SER A 468 -10.11 -7.50 37.51
CA SER A 468 -9.90 -6.27 36.74
C SER A 468 -10.30 -5.06 37.57
N ARG A 469 -11.44 -5.14 38.28
CA ARG A 469 -11.94 -4.07 39.15
C ARG A 469 -10.94 -3.73 40.25
N ALA A 470 -10.45 -4.75 40.95
CA ALA A 470 -9.44 -4.57 42.00
C ALA A 470 -8.16 -3.89 41.48
N ARG A 471 -7.66 -4.33 40.30
CA ARG A 471 -6.48 -3.72 39.68
C ARG A 471 -6.69 -2.28 39.26
N VAL A 472 -7.86 -1.94 38.71
CA VAL A 472 -8.17 -0.56 38.34
C VAL A 472 -8.24 0.31 39.60
N LEU A 473 -8.94 -0.13 40.63
CA LEU A 473 -9.05 0.64 41.88
C LEU A 473 -7.68 0.87 42.53
N GLU A 474 -6.85 -0.17 42.63
CA GLU A 474 -5.47 -0.06 43.12
C GLU A 474 -4.64 0.94 42.29
N SER A 475 -4.79 0.89 40.97
CA SER A 475 -4.10 1.80 40.06
C SER A 475 -4.55 3.25 40.24
N LEU A 476 -5.86 3.50 40.37
CA LEU A 476 -6.41 4.84 40.65
C LEU A 476 -5.93 5.37 42.01
N HIS A 477 -5.92 4.53 43.04
CA HIS A 477 -5.43 4.91 44.38
C HIS A 477 -3.95 5.29 44.39
N SER A 478 -3.12 4.59 43.60
CA SER A 478 -1.68 4.88 43.49
C SER A 478 -1.38 6.29 42.95
N ALA A 479 -2.34 6.90 42.23
CA ALA A 479 -2.17 8.21 41.62
C ALA A 479 -1.87 9.32 42.65
N ARG A 480 -2.42 9.21 43.86
CA ARG A 480 -2.23 10.20 44.94
C ARG A 480 -0.77 10.31 45.39
N GLN A 481 0.01 9.25 45.21
CA GLN A 481 1.42 9.18 45.61
C GLN A 481 2.36 9.72 44.53
N ARG A 482 1.83 10.20 43.39
CA ARG A 482 2.66 10.71 42.30
C ARG A 482 3.14 12.13 42.58
N PRO A 483 4.41 12.48 42.26
CA PRO A 483 4.93 13.82 42.49
C PRO A 483 4.18 14.90 41.70
N PHE A 484 4.16 16.12 42.24
CA PHE A 484 3.57 17.31 41.63
C PHE A 484 3.94 17.50 40.14
N ALA A 485 5.23 17.36 39.79
CA ALA A 485 5.71 17.52 38.43
C ALA A 485 5.07 16.51 37.44
N GLN A 486 4.73 15.30 37.92
CA GLN A 486 4.07 14.28 37.13
C GLN A 486 2.58 14.61 36.95
N TRP A 487 1.94 15.15 37.98
CA TRP A 487 0.58 15.68 37.89
C TRP A 487 0.45 16.84 36.90
N LEU A 488 1.39 17.80 36.91
CA LEU A 488 1.41 18.87 35.90
C LEU A 488 1.49 18.32 34.47
N LYS A 489 2.35 17.31 34.25
CA LYS A 489 2.43 16.62 32.96
C LYS A 489 1.12 15.91 32.62
N ALA A 490 0.49 15.23 33.58
CA ALA A 490 -0.77 14.52 33.39
C ALA A 490 -1.94 15.46 33.07
N LEU A 491 -2.02 16.63 33.73
CA LEU A 491 -2.94 17.73 33.37
C LEU A 491 -2.63 18.31 31.98
N GLY A 492 -1.47 18.02 31.42
CA GLY A 492 -1.13 18.37 30.05
C GLY A 492 -0.54 19.78 29.90
N VAL A 493 0.15 20.27 30.94
CA VAL A 493 0.87 21.55 30.91
C VAL A 493 1.76 21.63 29.65
N PRO A 494 1.85 22.80 28.98
CA PRO A 494 2.78 22.99 27.87
C PRO A 494 4.21 22.59 28.27
N PRO A 495 4.91 21.77 27.46
CA PRO A 495 6.23 21.27 27.84
C PRO A 495 7.24 22.42 27.88
N ALA A 496 8.00 22.54 28.98
CA ALA A 496 9.16 23.43 29.08
C ALA A 496 10.38 22.77 28.41
N ALA A 497 11.10 23.50 27.55
CA ALA A 497 12.10 22.90 26.64
C ALA A 497 13.43 22.50 27.28
N ARG A 498 13.77 23.02 28.47
CA ARG A 498 15.09 22.78 29.10
C ARG A 498 14.99 22.26 30.53
N ASN A 499 14.09 22.81 31.35
CA ASN A 499 13.95 22.44 32.77
C ASN A 499 12.50 22.03 33.08
N ASN A 500 12.30 21.23 34.14
CA ASN A 500 10.97 21.07 34.73
C ASN A 500 10.54 22.42 35.34
N LEU A 501 9.23 22.66 35.40
CA LEU A 501 8.71 23.84 36.06
C LEU A 501 9.01 23.76 37.58
N GLU A 502 9.59 24.82 38.13
CA GLU A 502 9.97 24.91 39.55
C GLU A 502 8.93 25.67 40.39
N GLY A 503 8.67 25.14 41.59
CA GLY A 503 7.69 25.64 42.55
C GLY A 503 6.44 24.75 42.64
N ASP A 504 5.57 25.09 43.57
CA ASP A 504 4.23 24.53 43.74
C ASP A 504 3.21 25.23 42.83
N TRP A 505 1.95 24.81 42.92
CA TRP A 505 0.86 25.40 42.14
C TRP A 505 0.73 26.92 42.32
N GLN A 506 0.82 27.42 43.57
CA GLN A 506 0.70 28.85 43.86
C GLN A 506 1.82 29.68 43.22
N THR A 507 3.04 29.16 43.24
CA THR A 507 4.19 29.81 42.60
C THR A 507 4.02 29.88 41.08
N LEU A 508 3.48 28.82 40.47
CA LEU A 508 3.30 28.74 39.02
C LEU A 508 2.14 29.63 38.53
N VAL A 509 1.01 29.63 39.23
CA VAL A 509 -0.17 30.42 38.83
C VAL A 509 0.04 31.93 38.96
N ALA A 510 0.92 32.37 39.88
CA ALA A 510 1.25 33.77 40.07
C ALA A 510 2.06 34.39 38.90
N ARG A 511 2.67 33.56 38.04
CA ARG A 511 3.50 34.03 36.91
C ARG A 511 2.62 34.50 35.76
N ASP A 512 2.83 35.75 35.33
CA ASP A 512 2.27 36.27 34.09
C ASP A 512 3.13 35.91 32.87
N THR A 513 2.70 36.32 31.68
CA THR A 513 3.41 36.01 30.43
C THR A 513 4.85 36.55 30.41
N GLN A 514 5.12 37.71 31.02
CA GLN A 514 6.47 38.28 31.07
C GLN A 514 7.37 37.51 32.05
N ALA A 515 6.84 37.14 33.21
CA ALA A 515 7.52 36.29 34.17
C ALA A 515 7.85 34.90 33.58
N TRP A 516 6.96 34.34 32.76
CA TRP A 516 7.24 33.10 32.02
C TRP A 516 8.33 33.27 30.97
N LEU A 517 8.32 34.39 30.24
CA LEU A 517 9.31 34.70 29.20
C LEU A 517 10.72 34.93 29.77
N ALA A 518 10.82 35.38 31.02
CA ALA A 518 12.10 35.59 31.70
C ALA A 518 12.83 34.27 32.07
N ILE A 519 12.18 33.11 31.95
CA ILE A 519 12.77 31.81 32.26
C ILE A 519 13.53 31.26 31.04
N ASP A 520 14.79 30.89 31.26
CA ASP A 520 15.66 30.34 30.22
C ASP A 520 15.03 29.13 29.51
N GLY A 521 14.97 29.22 28.17
CA GLY A 521 14.39 28.17 27.32
C GLY A 521 12.88 28.29 27.09
N ILE A 522 12.21 29.31 27.62
CA ILE A 522 10.81 29.62 27.33
C ILE A 522 10.73 30.78 26.34
N GLY A 523 10.32 30.49 25.10
CA GLY A 523 10.06 31.51 24.09
C GLY A 523 8.66 32.14 24.19
N PRO A 524 8.38 33.23 23.45
CA PRO A 524 7.13 34.00 23.55
C PRO A 524 5.86 33.15 23.39
N GLY A 525 5.82 32.24 22.40
CA GLY A 525 4.66 31.38 22.18
C GLY A 525 4.41 30.41 23.35
N ARG A 526 5.47 29.90 23.96
CA ARG A 526 5.36 28.99 25.12
C ARG A 526 4.99 29.74 26.39
N ALA A 527 5.52 30.94 26.60
CA ALA A 527 5.15 31.81 27.71
C ALA A 527 3.64 32.14 27.66
N ALA A 528 3.11 32.46 26.48
CA ALA A 528 1.68 32.69 26.29
C ALA A 528 0.85 31.43 26.59
N GLN A 529 1.29 30.26 26.13
CA GLN A 529 0.60 28.99 26.41
C GLN A 529 0.58 28.63 27.89
N LEU A 530 1.71 28.80 28.60
CA LEU A 530 1.79 28.55 30.04
C LEU A 530 0.89 29.52 30.81
N SER A 531 0.97 30.82 30.48
CA SER A 531 0.12 31.84 31.09
C SER A 531 -1.37 31.56 30.84
N ALA A 532 -1.75 31.09 29.64
CA ALA A 532 -3.12 30.71 29.33
C ALA A 532 -3.56 29.47 30.11
N PHE A 533 -2.71 28.45 30.21
CA PHE A 533 -3.00 27.21 30.94
C PHE A 533 -3.30 27.46 32.42
N PHE A 534 -2.41 28.17 33.13
CA PHE A 534 -2.60 28.42 34.58
C PHE A 534 -3.74 29.40 34.89
N ARG A 535 -4.15 30.23 33.91
CA ARG A 535 -5.27 31.17 34.06
C ARG A 535 -6.60 30.62 33.56
N ASP A 536 -6.61 29.43 32.98
CA ASP A 536 -7.83 28.82 32.45
C ASP A 536 -8.77 28.43 33.59
N PRO A 537 -10.06 28.83 33.56
CA PRO A 537 -11.00 28.56 34.65
C PRO A 537 -11.18 27.06 34.96
N HIS A 538 -11.18 26.20 33.94
CA HIS A 538 -11.32 24.75 34.16
C HIS A 538 -10.06 24.18 34.80
N VAL A 539 -8.88 24.66 34.39
CA VAL A 539 -7.61 24.25 34.99
C VAL A 539 -7.52 24.69 36.45
N GLN A 540 -7.97 25.90 36.78
CA GLN A 540 -8.03 26.38 38.17
C GLN A 540 -9.00 25.55 39.02
N ALA A 541 -10.18 25.22 38.48
CA ALA A 541 -11.14 24.36 39.17
C ALA A 541 -10.56 22.97 39.44
N MET A 542 -9.88 22.37 38.46
CA MET A 542 -9.21 21.08 38.63
C MET A 542 -8.09 21.15 39.67
N ALA A 543 -7.29 22.21 39.72
CA ALA A 543 -6.28 22.39 40.74
C ALA A 543 -6.88 22.44 42.15
N GLU A 544 -8.00 23.13 42.32
CA GLU A 544 -8.72 23.15 43.60
C GLU A 544 -9.29 21.76 43.96
N THR A 545 -9.79 20.99 42.99
CA THR A 545 -10.19 19.59 43.21
C THR A 545 -9.01 18.74 43.69
N LEU A 546 -7.83 18.89 43.09
CA LEU A 546 -6.62 18.16 43.48
C LEU A 546 -6.14 18.57 44.89
N ARG A 547 -6.24 19.86 45.23
CA ARG A 547 -5.95 20.39 46.57
C ARG A 547 -6.86 19.75 47.63
N VAL A 548 -8.17 19.74 47.39
CA VAL A 548 -9.16 19.12 48.28
C VAL A 548 -8.95 17.61 48.41
N ALA A 549 -8.50 16.96 47.33
CA ALA A 549 -8.15 15.54 47.33
C ALA A 549 -6.81 15.22 48.01
N GLY A 550 -6.07 16.23 48.50
CA GLY A 550 -4.81 16.07 49.24
C GLY A 550 -3.62 15.70 48.36
N ILE A 551 -3.59 16.14 47.10
CA ILE A 551 -2.46 15.90 46.20
C ILE A 551 -1.33 16.90 46.48
N ASP A 552 -0.15 16.38 46.81
CA ASP A 552 1.01 17.21 47.14
C ASP A 552 1.37 18.21 46.02
N GLY A 553 1.53 19.48 46.39
CA GLY A 553 1.93 20.59 45.51
C GLY A 553 0.78 21.38 44.88
N PHE A 554 -0.48 20.98 45.09
CA PHE A 554 -1.69 21.72 44.70
C PHE A 554 -2.31 22.55 45.82
#